data_AF-A0A9D9LBG0-F1
#
_entry.id   AF-A0A9D9LBG0-F1
#
_cell.length_a   1.000
_cell.length_b   1.000
_cell.length_c   1.000
_cell.angle_alpha   90.00
_cell.angle_beta   90.00
_cell.angle_gamma   90.00
#
_symmetry.space_group_name_H-M   'P 1'
#
loop_
_entity.id
_entity.type
_entity.pdbx_description
1 polymer ?
#
loop_
_entity_poly.entity_id
_entity_poly.type
_entity_poly.pdbx_seq_one_letter_code
_entity_poly.pdbx_strand_id
1 'polypeptide(L)'
;MRALGMVVLAGVLAFGGLAVAAEMEGKIQTVDTAGKEMVLDDGTKLTWSDDTKISVKGQEGKLEDLKEGAKVKASYEEKDGKNVLGTIDVTE
;
A
#
# COMPACT_ATOMS: atom_id res chain seq x y z
N MET A 1 5.20 24.87 24.24
CA MET A 1 6.30 24.67 23.26
C MET A 1 6.22 23.23 22.77
N ARG A 2 6.03 23.03 21.47
CA ARG A 2 5.95 21.72 20.84
C ARG A 2 7.37 21.17 20.69
N ALA A 3 7.74 20.14 21.44
CA ALA A 3 8.95 19.39 21.17
C ALA A 3 8.63 18.36 20.08
N LEU A 4 8.98 18.70 18.85
CA LEU A 4 8.89 17.83 17.69
C LEU A 4 10.04 16.82 17.80
N GLY A 5 9.73 15.60 18.26
CA GLY A 5 10.68 14.50 18.32
C GLY A 5 11.05 14.06 16.91
N MET A 6 12.23 14.47 16.47
CA MET A 6 12.86 14.05 15.22
C MET A 6 13.34 12.61 15.37
N VAL A 7 12.55 11.64 14.90
CA VAL A 7 13.01 10.26 14.78
C VAL A 7 13.75 10.14 13.44
N VAL A 8 15.07 10.03 13.54
CA VAL A 8 15.97 9.73 12.43
C VAL A 8 15.85 8.22 12.15
N LEU A 9 15.24 7.84 11.03
CA LEU A 9 15.42 6.50 10.47
C LEU A 9 16.54 6.56 9.43
N ALA A 10 17.73 6.14 9.84
CA ALA A 10 18.85 5.87 8.94
C ALA A 10 18.63 4.51 8.28
N GLY A 11 18.10 4.50 7.06
CA GLY A 11 17.99 3.30 6.22
C GLY A 11 19.24 3.13 5.36
N VAL A 12 20.15 2.25 5.76
CA VAL A 12 21.14 1.68 4.84
C VAL A 12 20.63 0.30 4.46
N LEU A 13 20.05 0.18 3.28
CA LEU A 13 19.75 -1.13 2.68
C LEU A 13 20.25 -1.15 1.23
N ALA A 14 21.51 -1.57 1.08
CA ALA A 14 22.01 -2.06 -0.19
C ALA A 14 21.56 -3.52 -0.35
N PHE A 15 20.34 -3.74 -0.87
CA PHE A 15 19.91 -5.04 -1.35
C PHE A 15 19.80 -4.99 -2.87
N GLY A 16 20.70 -5.73 -3.53
CA GLY A 16 20.66 -5.92 -4.98
C GLY A 16 19.47 -6.78 -5.40
N GLY A 17 18.64 -6.24 -6.28
CA GLY A 17 18.27 -6.91 -7.53
C GLY A 17 17.28 -8.09 -7.52
N LEU A 18 16.61 -8.40 -6.42
CA LEU A 18 15.38 -9.19 -6.48
C LEU A 18 14.22 -8.27 -6.16
N ALA A 19 13.37 -8.01 -7.15
CA ALA A 19 12.09 -7.36 -6.93
C ALA A 19 11.24 -8.32 -6.09
N VAL A 20 11.38 -8.23 -4.76
CA VAL A 20 10.60 -9.04 -3.82
C VAL A 20 9.31 -8.29 -3.59
N ALA A 21 8.22 -8.77 -4.17
CA ALA A 21 6.90 -8.30 -3.80
C ALA A 21 6.65 -8.66 -2.33
N ALA A 22 6.57 -7.64 -1.49
CA ALA A 22 6.19 -7.78 -0.09
C ALA A 22 4.67 -7.93 0.01
N GLU A 23 4.20 -8.88 0.82
CA GLU A 23 2.78 -9.04 1.12
C GLU A 23 2.47 -8.48 2.50
N MET A 24 1.33 -7.81 2.64
CA MET A 24 0.84 -7.29 3.90
C MET A 24 -0.68 -7.41 4.00
N GLU A 25 -1.19 -7.49 5.23
CA GLU A 25 -2.62 -7.42 5.53
C GLU A 25 -2.89 -6.21 6.41
N GLY A 26 -3.92 -5.44 6.07
CA GLY A 26 -4.25 -4.22 6.80
C GLY A 26 -5.67 -3.74 6.52
N LYS A 27 -6.09 -2.71 7.24
CA LYS A 27 -7.36 -2.02 7.02
C LYS A 27 -7.09 -0.74 6.25
N ILE A 28 -7.92 -0.46 5.24
CA ILE A 28 -7.84 0.81 4.51
C ILE A 28 -8.21 1.94 5.48
N GLN A 29 -7.31 2.89 5.69
CA GLN A 29 -7.62 4.09 6.47
C GLN A 29 -8.12 5.21 5.56
N THR A 30 -7.46 5.42 4.42
CA THR A 30 -7.82 6.45 3.45
C THR A 30 -7.58 5.94 2.04
N VAL A 31 -8.47 6.30 1.11
CA VAL A 31 -8.36 5.96 -0.30
C VAL A 31 -8.48 7.24 -1.14
N ASP A 32 -7.48 7.53 -1.96
CA ASP A 32 -7.50 8.63 -2.94
C ASP A 32 -7.53 8.05 -4.35
N THR A 33 -8.73 7.96 -4.90
CA THR A 33 -8.96 7.44 -6.25
C THR A 33 -8.47 8.38 -7.35
N ALA A 34 -8.32 9.68 -7.07
CA ALA A 34 -7.84 10.66 -8.03
C ALA A 34 -6.31 10.67 -8.09
N GLY A 35 -5.66 10.65 -6.92
CA GLY A 35 -4.21 10.60 -6.78
C GLY A 35 -3.59 9.23 -7.03
N LYS A 36 -4.43 8.18 -7.13
CA LYS A 36 -3.97 6.78 -7.12
C LYS A 36 -3.04 6.51 -5.92
N GLU A 37 -3.43 6.95 -4.72
CA GLU A 37 -2.80 6.53 -3.46
C GLU A 37 -3.79 5.99 -2.40
N MET A 38 -3.37 5.03 -1.59
CA MET A 38 -4.06 4.65 -0.36
C MET A 38 -3.14 4.64 0.84
N VAL A 39 -3.75 4.78 2.01
CA VAL A 39 -3.08 4.65 3.30
C VAL A 39 -3.78 3.58 4.11
N LEU A 40 -3.01 2.64 4.63
CA LEU A 40 -3.49 1.61 5.55
C LEU A 40 -3.45 2.11 7.00
N ASP A 41 -4.12 1.40 7.91
CA ASP A 41 -4.25 1.80 9.32
C ASP A 41 -2.92 1.83 10.09
N ASP A 42 -1.91 1.11 9.59
CA ASP A 42 -0.53 1.13 10.10
C ASP A 42 0.28 2.36 9.63
N GLY A 43 -0.30 3.21 8.78
CA GLY A 43 0.34 4.37 8.18
C GLY A 43 1.10 4.07 6.89
N THR A 44 1.07 2.83 6.40
CA THR A 44 1.71 2.45 5.14
C THR A 44 0.98 3.10 3.98
N LYS A 45 1.71 3.88 3.18
CA LYS A 45 1.22 4.46 1.94
C LYS A 45 1.56 3.55 0.77
N LEU A 46 0.55 3.21 -0.03
CA LEU A 46 0.68 2.40 -1.24
C LEU A 46 0.17 3.22 -2.43
N THR A 47 0.89 3.17 -3.55
CA THR A 47 0.53 3.88 -4.79
C THR A 47 0.13 2.85 -5.84
N TRP A 48 -1.00 3.05 -6.52
CA TRP A 48 -1.38 2.15 -7.63
C TRP A 48 -0.51 2.43 -8.87
N SER A 49 -0.20 1.37 -9.60
CA SER A 49 0.34 1.40 -10.95
C SER A 49 -0.75 1.00 -11.95
N ASP A 50 -0.45 1.12 -13.23
CA ASP A 50 -1.33 0.62 -14.29
C ASP A 50 -1.40 -0.92 -14.32
N ASP A 51 -0.45 -1.60 -13.67
CA ASP A 51 -0.40 -3.05 -13.52
C ASP A 51 -1.11 -3.55 -12.26
N THR A 52 -1.61 -2.66 -11.39
CA THR A 52 -2.22 -3.08 -10.13
C THR A 52 -3.50 -3.89 -10.36
N LYS A 53 -3.53 -5.09 -9.81
CA LYS A 53 -4.68 -5.98 -9.87
C LYS A 53 -5.54 -5.86 -8.62
N ILE A 54 -6.80 -5.49 -8.79
CA ILE A 54 -7.76 -5.37 -7.69
C ILE A 54 -8.70 -6.57 -7.74
N SER A 55 -8.82 -7.25 -6.62
CA SER A 55 -9.72 -8.37 -6.39
C SER A 55 -10.59 -8.06 -5.18
N VAL A 56 -11.89 -8.32 -5.29
CA VAL A 56 -12.86 -8.15 -4.21
C VAL A 56 -13.54 -9.49 -4.03
N LYS A 57 -13.33 -10.16 -2.88
CA LYS A 57 -13.90 -11.48 -2.60
C LYS A 57 -13.62 -12.51 -3.70
N GLY A 58 -12.41 -12.47 -4.27
CA GLY A 58 -11.97 -13.38 -5.34
C GLY A 58 -12.52 -13.07 -6.74
N GLN A 59 -13.20 -11.94 -6.93
CA GLN A 59 -13.63 -11.45 -8.24
C GLN A 59 -12.84 -10.20 -8.62
N GLU A 60 -12.61 -9.97 -9.91
CA GLU A 60 -11.98 -8.73 -10.38
C GLU A 60 -12.81 -7.51 -9.92
N GLY A 61 -12.15 -6.62 -9.18
CA GLY A 61 -12.76 -5.43 -8.61
C GLY A 61 -12.21 -4.15 -9.23
N LYS A 62 -12.75 -3.02 -8.79
CA LYS A 62 -12.33 -1.68 -9.20
C LYS A 62 -11.85 -0.88 -7.99
N LEU A 63 -11.16 0.22 -8.27
CA LEU A 63 -10.72 1.17 -7.25
C LEU A 63 -11.90 1.69 -6.40
N GLU A 64 -13.07 1.82 -7.02
CA GLU A 64 -14.32 2.29 -6.40
C GLU A 64 -14.90 1.29 -5.40
N ASP A 65 -14.51 0.02 -5.49
CA ASP A 65 -14.93 -1.02 -4.55
C ASP A 65 -14.10 -1.00 -3.25
N LEU A 66 -12.94 -0.33 -3.27
CA LEU A 66 -12.12 -0.13 -2.09
C LEU A 66 -12.76 0.94 -1.20
N LYS A 67 -13.06 0.57 0.04
CA LYS A 67 -13.68 1.46 1.01
C LYS A 67 -12.81 1.61 2.24
N GLU A 68 -12.79 2.81 2.81
CA GLU A 68 -12.20 3.05 4.11
C GLU A 68 -12.85 2.10 5.15
N GLY A 69 -12.01 1.51 5.99
CA GLY A 69 -12.40 0.51 6.96
C GLY A 69 -12.42 -0.94 6.44
N ALA A 70 -12.31 -1.18 5.13
CA ALA A 70 -12.28 -2.53 4.56
C ALA A 70 -10.95 -3.22 4.88
N LYS A 71 -10.98 -4.54 5.08
CA LYS A 71 -9.79 -5.34 5.35
C LYS A 71 -9.25 -5.91 4.05
N VAL A 72 -7.98 -5.66 3.77
CA VAL A 72 -7.34 -6.02 2.51
C VAL A 72 -6.04 -6.77 2.74
N LYS A 73 -5.73 -7.68 1.82
CA LYS A 73 -4.39 -8.24 1.64
C LYS A 73 -3.77 -7.58 0.41
N ALA A 74 -2.67 -6.87 0.59
CA ALA A 74 -1.98 -6.12 -0.45
C ALA A 74 -0.59 -6.70 -0.68
N SER A 75 -0.20 -6.85 -1.94
CA SER A 75 1.16 -7.11 -2.37
C SER A 75 1.72 -5.84 -2.99
N TYR A 76 2.91 -5.42 -2.57
CA TYR A 76 3.56 -4.21 -3.08
C TYR A 76 5.05 -4.45 -3.33
N GLU A 77 5.62 -3.63 -4.20
CA GLU A 77 7.04 -3.64 -4.52
C GLU A 77 7.59 -2.23 -4.29
N GLU A 78 8.72 -2.13 -3.61
CA GLU A 78 9.40 -0.85 -3.47
C GLU A 78 10.10 -0.50 -4.79
N LYS A 79 9.65 0.59 -5.42
CA LYS A 79 10.20 1.11 -6.67
C LYS A 79 10.44 2.60 -6.52
N ASP A 80 11.69 3.02 -6.71
CA ASP A 80 12.11 4.42 -6.59
C ASP A 80 11.75 5.05 -5.23
N GLY A 81 11.81 4.25 -4.14
CA GLY A 81 11.45 4.69 -2.79
C GLY A 81 9.96 4.86 -2.54
N LYS A 82 9.10 4.35 -3.44
CA LYS A 82 7.65 4.28 -3.27
C LYS A 82 7.19 2.84 -3.22
N ASN A 83 6.19 2.56 -2.39
CA ASN A 83 5.54 1.25 -2.38
C ASN A 83 4.49 1.21 -3.49
N VAL A 84 4.83 0.55 -4.59
CA VAL A 84 3.94 0.37 -5.73
C VAL A 84 3.11 -0.88 -5.52
N LEU A 85 1.79 -0.71 -5.54
CA LEU A 85 0.85 -1.80 -5.34
C LEU A 85 0.83 -2.73 -6.56
N GLY A 86 1.04 -4.02 -6.33
CA GLY A 86 0.94 -5.07 -7.35
C GLY A 86 -0.44 -5.73 -7.36
N THR A 87 -0.85 -6.28 -6.23
CA THR A 87 -2.18 -6.93 -6.10
C THR A 87 -2.84 -6.47 -4.81
N ILE A 88 -4.16 -6.32 -4.82
CA ILE A 88 -4.93 -6.08 -3.59
C ILE A 88 -6.20 -6.92 -3.61
N ASP A 89 -6.41 -7.67 -2.52
CA ASP A 89 -7.55 -8.52 -2.30
C ASP A 89 -8.36 -7.99 -1.11
N VAL A 90 -9.60 -7.57 -1.36
CA VAL A 90 -10.55 -7.22 -0.30
C VAL A 90 -11.12 -8.48 0.30
N THR A 91 -10.83 -8.68 1.58
CA THR A 91 -11.21 -9.86 2.36
C THR A 91 -12.49 -9.65 3.18
N GLU A 92 -12.84 -8.38 3.49
CA GLU A 92 -13.98 -8.05 4.35
C GLU A 92 -14.66 -6.74 3.96
#